data_AF-A0AAD3N8H8-F1
#
_entry.id   AF-A0AAD3N8H8-F1
#
_cell.length_a   1.000
_cell.length_b   1.000
_cell.length_c   1.000
_cell.angle_alpha   90.00
_cell.angle_beta   90.00
_cell.angle_gamma   90.00
#
_symmetry.space_group_name_H-M   'P 1'
#
loop_
_entity.id
_entity.type
_entity.pdbx_description
1 polymer ?
#
loop_
_entity_poly.entity_id
_entity_poly.type
_entity_poly.pdbx_seq_one_letter_code
_entity_poly.pdbx_strand_id
1 'polypeptide(L)'
;MSLSTARSFLSEACYGEQELDANSALMELDKGLRSGKLGEQCEAVVLFPKLFQKYPFPILINSAFLKLADIFRLGYTVTSLFV
;
A
#
# COMPACT_ATOMS: atom_id res chain seq x y z
N MET A 1 -2.93 -32.73 -21.11
CA MET A 1 -2.29 -31.43 -20.79
C MET A 1 -3.28 -30.29 -21.00
N SER A 2 -4.34 -30.19 -20.20
CA SER A 2 -5.31 -29.11 -20.38
C SER A 2 -6.13 -28.92 -19.11
N LEU A 3 -5.68 -27.99 -18.25
CA LEU A 3 -6.49 -27.29 -17.24
C LEU A 3 -5.70 -26.14 -16.58
N SER A 4 -4.37 -26.12 -16.69
CA SER A 4 -3.49 -25.12 -16.09
C SER A 4 -3.50 -23.77 -16.81
N THR A 5 -3.59 -23.75 -18.14
CA THR A 5 -3.46 -22.51 -18.93
C THR A 5 -4.65 -21.56 -18.79
N ALA A 6 -5.87 -22.08 -18.59
CA ALA A 6 -7.06 -21.25 -18.41
C ALA A 6 -7.09 -20.49 -17.07
N ARG A 7 -6.37 -20.96 -16.04
CA ARG A 7 -6.24 -20.26 -14.75
C ARG A 7 -5.36 -19.01 -14.84
N SER A 8 -4.37 -18.99 -15.76
CA SER A 8 -3.51 -17.81 -15.96
C SER A 8 -4.26 -16.67 -16.63
N PHE A 9 -5.03 -16.93 -17.69
CA PHE A 9 -5.75 -15.88 -18.42
C PHE A 9 -6.95 -15.29 -17.68
N LEU A 10 -7.62 -16.08 -16.82
CA LEU A 10 -8.68 -15.55 -15.94
C LEU A 10 -8.12 -14.76 -14.75
N SER A 11 -6.86 -15.00 -14.36
CA SER A 11 -6.22 -14.23 -13.31
C SER A 11 -5.92 -12.79 -13.74
N GLU A 12 -5.50 -12.58 -14.99
CA GLU A 12 -5.07 -11.26 -15.51
C GLU A 12 -6.20 -10.21 -15.55
N ALA A 13 -7.43 -10.61 -15.89
CA ALA A 13 -8.56 -9.69 -15.94
C ALA A 13 -9.08 -9.29 -14.54
N CYS A 14 -8.96 -10.18 -13.55
CA CYS A 14 -9.38 -9.90 -12.18
C CYS A 14 -8.30 -9.14 -11.40
N TYR A 15 -7.02 -9.32 -11.78
CA TYR A 15 -5.91 -8.52 -11.23
C TYR A 15 -6.07 -7.04 -11.51
N GLY A 16 -6.50 -6.63 -12.72
CA GLY A 16 -6.64 -5.21 -13.04
C GLY A 16 -7.60 -4.45 -12.11
N GLU A 17 -8.75 -5.04 -11.78
CA GLU A 17 -9.71 -4.44 -10.85
C GLU A 17 -9.19 -4.43 -9.41
N GLN A 18 -8.54 -5.51 -8.99
CA GLN A 18 -7.95 -5.60 -7.65
C GLN A 18 -6.72 -4.70 -7.48
N GLU A 19 -5.95 -4.46 -8.53
CA GLU A 19 -4.85 -3.51 -8.59
C GLU A 19 -5.35 -2.07 -8.55
N LEU A 20 -6.44 -1.76 -9.26
CA LEU A 20 -7.09 -0.45 -9.20
C LEU A 20 -7.64 -0.16 -7.79
N ASP A 21 -8.27 -1.14 -7.15
CA ASP A 21 -8.77 -1.04 -5.78
C ASP A 21 -7.61 -0.89 -4.77
N ALA A 22 -6.54 -1.67 -4.93
CA ALA A 22 -5.34 -1.57 -4.12
C ALA A 22 -4.61 -0.22 -4.29
N ASN A 23 -4.55 0.29 -5.52
CA ASN A 23 -3.95 1.59 -5.81
C ASN A 23 -4.76 2.72 -5.18
N SER A 24 -6.10 2.64 -5.26
CA SER A 24 -7.00 3.57 -4.60
C SER A 24 -6.81 3.58 -3.08
N ALA A 25 -6.77 2.40 -2.45
CA ALA A 25 -6.49 2.28 -1.02
C ALA A 25 -5.11 2.84 -0.63
N LEU A 26 -4.08 2.61 -1.46
CA LEU A 26 -2.75 3.19 -1.25
C LEU A 26 -2.73 4.72 -1.40
N MET A 27 -3.51 5.27 -2.34
CA MET A 27 -3.65 6.72 -2.52
C MET A 27 -4.32 7.38 -1.31
N GLU A 28 -5.35 6.74 -0.72
CA GLU A 28 -5.99 7.24 0.49
C GLU A 28 -5.03 7.26 1.69
N LEU A 29 -4.23 6.21 1.86
CA LEU A 29 -3.19 6.17 2.90
C LEU A 29 -2.14 7.26 2.68
N ASP A 30 -1.69 7.49 1.45
CA ASP A 30 -0.75 8.57 1.12
C ASP A 30 -1.32 9.95 1.47
N LYS A 31 -2.61 10.18 1.19
CA LYS A 31 -3.30 11.41 1.58
C LYS A 31 -3.33 11.58 3.10
N GLY A 32 -3.60 10.51 3.85
CA GLY A 32 -3.55 10.52 5.32
C GLY A 32 -2.15 10.84 5.86
N LEU A 33 -1.12 10.26 5.27
CA LEU A 33 0.29 10.56 5.60
C LEU A 33 0.66 12.03 5.34
N ARG A 34 0.06 12.66 4.33
CA ARG A 34 0.29 14.07 3.96
C ARG A 34 -0.63 15.08 4.66
N SER A 35 -1.56 14.62 5.50
CA SER A 35 -2.59 15.46 6.16
C SER A 35 -2.02 16.56 7.08
N GLY A 36 -0.77 16.42 7.54
CA GLY A 36 -0.15 17.35 8.49
C GLY A 36 -0.68 17.23 9.92
N LYS A 37 -1.73 16.44 10.16
CA LYS A 37 -2.24 16.07 11.49
C LYS A 37 -1.63 14.75 11.95
N LEU A 38 -0.98 14.77 13.11
CA LEU A 38 -0.33 13.59 13.68
C LEU A 38 -1.28 12.39 13.85
N GLY A 39 -2.54 12.63 14.25
CA GLY A 39 -3.54 11.57 14.40
C GLY A 39 -3.83 10.82 13.10
N GLU A 40 -4.06 11.55 12.01
CA GLU A 40 -4.34 10.97 10.68
C GLU A 40 -3.09 10.28 10.09
N GLN A 41 -1.89 10.82 10.36
CA GLN A 41 -0.64 10.20 9.96
C GLN A 41 -0.41 8.86 10.68
N CYS A 42 -0.58 8.83 12.01
CA CYS A 42 -0.46 7.60 12.78
C CYS A 42 -1.48 6.55 12.35
N GLU A 43 -2.73 6.97 12.12
CA GLU A 43 -3.78 6.08 11.61
C GLU A 43 -3.41 5.50 10.23
N ALA A 44 -2.92 6.33 9.31
CA ALA A 44 -2.45 5.86 8.02
C ALA A 44 -1.32 4.82 8.16
N VAL A 45 -0.33 5.06 9.03
CA VAL A 45 0.79 4.12 9.26
C VAL A 45 0.31 2.76 9.76
N VAL A 46 -0.61 2.71 10.72
CA VAL A 46 -1.11 1.42 11.27
C VAL A 46 -2.00 0.65 10.28
N LEU A 47 -2.48 1.31 9.21
CA LEU A 47 -3.29 0.68 8.17
C LEU A 47 -2.43 0.03 7.06
N PHE A 48 -1.17 0.41 6.86
CA PHE A 48 -0.29 -0.24 5.88
C PHE A 48 -0.14 -1.76 6.07
N PRO A 49 0.08 -2.29 7.29
CA PRO A 49 0.11 -3.74 7.51
C PRO A 49 -1.18 -4.44 7.06
N LYS A 50 -2.35 -3.82 7.29
CA LYS A 50 -3.65 -4.37 6.84
C LYS A 50 -3.77 -4.33 5.31
N LEU A 51 -3.23 -3.30 4.67
CA LEU A 51 -3.17 -3.20 3.20
C LEU A 51 -2.34 -4.35 2.60
N PHE A 52 -1.18 -4.67 3.19
CA PHE A 52 -0.32 -5.76 2.70
C PHE A 52 -0.92 -7.15 2.90
N GLN A 53 -1.68 -7.34 3.98
CA GLN A 53 -2.43 -8.59 4.20
C GLN A 53 -3.55 -8.76 3.17
N LYS A 54 -4.22 -7.68 2.79
CA LYS A 54 -5.32 -7.70 1.81
C LYS A 54 -4.81 -7.82 0.37
N TYR A 55 -3.68 -7.19 0.05
CA TYR A 55 -3.08 -7.15 -1.28
C TYR A 55 -1.59 -7.46 -1.19
N PRO A 56 -1.20 -8.76 -1.18
CA PRO A 56 0.19 -9.18 -1.08
C PRO A 56 0.92 -9.06 -2.43
N PHE A 57 0.71 -7.97 -3.16
CA PHE A 57 1.31 -7.74 -4.47
C PHE A 57 2.67 -7.08 -4.32
N PRO A 58 3.75 -7.65 -4.89
CA PRO A 58 5.10 -7.09 -4.77
C PRO A 58 5.19 -5.63 -5.22
N ILE A 59 4.47 -5.25 -6.28
CA ILE A 59 4.44 -3.89 -6.83
C ILE A 59 3.83 -2.90 -5.83
N LEU A 60 2.71 -3.28 -5.18
CA LEU A 60 2.04 -2.45 -4.19
C LEU A 60 2.90 -2.28 -2.95
N ILE A 61 3.52 -3.36 -2.47
CA ILE A 61 4.41 -3.35 -1.32
C ILE A 61 5.59 -2.41 -1.57
N ASN A 62 6.25 -2.54 -2.72
CA ASN A 62 7.36 -1.66 -3.09
C ASN A 62 6.90 -0.19 -3.15
N SER A 63 5.74 0.08 -3.77
CA SER A 63 5.18 1.43 -3.88
C SER A 63 4.85 2.04 -2.52
N ALA A 64 4.30 1.24 -1.61
CA ALA A 64 4.00 1.64 -0.24
C ALA A 64 5.26 1.95 0.57
N PHE A 65 6.30 1.12 0.46
CA PHE A 65 7.58 1.38 1.12
C PHE A 65 8.24 2.65 0.63
N LEU A 66 8.19 2.95 -0.67
CA LEU A 66 8.72 4.21 -1.21
C LEU A 66 8.00 5.43 -0.62
N LYS A 67 6.66 5.38 -0.53
CA LYS A 67 5.86 6.45 0.08
C LYS A 67 6.15 6.63 1.58
N LEU A 68 6.27 5.53 2.32
CA LEU A 68 6.66 5.57 3.73
C LEU A 68 8.08 6.15 3.88
N ALA A 69 9.04 5.69 3.07
CA ALA A 69 10.40 6.18 3.08
C ALA A 69 10.48 7.68 2.77
N ASP A 70 9.65 8.19 1.87
CA ASP A 70 9.56 9.63 1.61
C ASP A 70 9.10 10.43 2.83
N ILE A 71 8.12 9.93 3.59
CA ILE A 71 7.66 10.57 4.83
C ILE A 71 8.74 10.52 5.92
N PHE A 72 9.42 9.37 6.07
CA PHE A 72 10.54 9.25 7.01
C PHE A 72 11.71 10.16 6.63
N ARG A 73 11.98 10.33 5.33
CA ARG A 73 13.06 11.17 4.80
C ARG A 73 12.75 12.67 4.89
N LEU A 74 11.51 13.08 4.66
CA LEU A 74 11.09 14.49 4.68
C LEU A 74 10.94 15.06 6.10
N GLY A 75 11.07 14.25 7.15
CA GLY A 75 11.32 14.76 8.50
C GLY A 75 10.14 15.50 9.13
N TYR A 76 8.98 14.84 9.29
CA TYR A 76 8.13 15.17 10.43
C TYR A 76 8.73 14.47 11.66
N THR A 77 9.44 15.27 12.46
CA THR A 77 10.18 14.93 13.67
C THR A 77 9.29 14.31 14.76
N VAL A 78 8.82 13.08 14.58
CA VAL A 78 8.17 12.28 15.65
C VAL A 78 8.61 10.81 15.62
N THR A 79 9.08 10.28 14.48
CA THR A 79 9.38 8.84 14.33
C THR A 79 10.79 8.41 14.72
N SER A 80 11.67 9.31 15.16
CA SER A 80 12.97 8.88 15.73
C SER A 80 12.86 8.25 17.13
N LEU A 81 11.65 8.13 17.71
CA LEU A 81 11.43 7.59 19.06
C LEU A 81 10.88 6.14 19.09
N PHE A 82 10.64 5.50 17.93
CA PHE A 82 10.11 4.12 17.88
C PHE A 82 10.93 3.20 16.98
N VAL A 83 12.25 3.39 16.95
CA VAL A 83 13.21 2.34 16.56
C VAL A 83 14.12 2.06 17.74
#